data_AF-A0A2E8F4E9-F1
#
_entry.id   AF-A0A2E8F4E9-F1
#
_cell.length_a   1.000
_cell.length_b   1.000
_cell.length_c   1.000
_cell.angle_alpha   90.00
_cell.angle_beta   90.00
_cell.angle_gamma   90.00
#
_symmetry.space_group_name_H-M   'P 1'
#
loop_
_entity.id
_entity.type
_entity.pdbx_description
1 polymer ?
#
loop_
_entity_poly.entity_id
_entity_poly.type
_entity_poly.pdbx_seq_one_letter_code
_entity_poly.pdbx_strand_id
1 'polypeptide(L)'
;MNQIHFSSVTNVRSPGLADHKILSICATTTAASEKWIGYGTKTDIMANLAKHNRIKFDYIEDFVRGLPVSIRTPPHYSLGYKSGEVTDAPIQNGMAMRVFIPYAGAEIYDTRIDGHPVERSEVDGYMVQRGPGTIVQFNIPPEKVEGLHLVSLKYKVPRLHRQGFDQDSDWDFKAD
;
A
#
# COMPACT_ATOMS: atom_id res chain seq x y z
N MET A 1 -4.29 -6.07 -20.46
CA MET A 1 -3.97 -5.18 -19.31
C MET A 1 -3.48 -6.09 -18.18
N ASN A 2 -2.30 -5.86 -17.61
CA ASN A 2 -1.79 -6.72 -16.52
C ASN A 2 -2.67 -6.50 -15.28
N GLN A 3 -3.15 -7.59 -14.71
CA GLN A 3 -4.10 -7.52 -13.60
C GLN A 3 -3.35 -7.19 -12.32
N ILE A 4 -3.66 -6.04 -11.74
CA ILE A 4 -3.07 -5.58 -10.49
C ILE A 4 -4.05 -5.92 -9.37
N HIS A 5 -3.71 -6.90 -8.54
CA HIS A 5 -4.54 -7.30 -7.40
C HIS A 5 -4.16 -6.46 -6.18
N PHE A 6 -5.01 -5.49 -5.82
CA PHE A 6 -4.76 -4.52 -4.74
C PHE A 6 -5.36 -4.94 -3.40
N SER A 7 -4.58 -4.84 -2.32
CA SER A 7 -5.09 -4.67 -0.95
C SER A 7 -4.02 -4.01 -0.07
N SER A 8 -4.26 -3.22 0.99
CA SER A 8 -5.32 -2.30 1.36
C SER A 8 -4.74 -1.22 2.30
N VAL A 9 -5.51 -0.19 2.63
CA VAL A 9 -5.11 0.90 3.54
C VAL A 9 -5.32 0.52 5.01
N THR A 10 -4.23 0.34 5.76
CA THR A 10 -4.23 0.35 7.23
C THR A 10 -4.12 1.78 7.76
N ASN A 11 -5.24 2.51 7.79
CA ASN A 11 -5.34 3.72 8.60
C ASN A 11 -5.71 3.32 10.03
N VAL A 12 -4.72 3.02 10.86
CA VAL A 12 -4.93 2.99 12.32
C VAL A 12 -4.62 4.38 12.85
N ARG A 13 -5.66 5.06 13.35
CA ARG A 13 -5.54 6.31 14.10
C ARG A 13 -5.00 5.97 15.49
N SER A 14 -3.70 6.03 15.67
CA SER A 14 -3.11 6.11 17.00
C SER A 14 -3.37 7.52 17.55
N PRO A 15 -3.92 7.70 18.77
CA PRO A 15 -4.10 9.03 19.34
C PRO A 15 -2.73 9.66 19.64
N GLY A 16 -2.41 10.74 18.91
CA GLY A 16 -1.15 11.50 19.00
C GLY A 16 -0.56 11.83 17.62
N LEU A 17 0.56 12.57 17.57
CA LEU A 17 1.42 12.78 16.38
C LEU A 17 2.13 11.48 15.93
N ALA A 18 1.48 10.33 16.14
CA ALA A 18 2.05 9.01 16.32
C ALA A 18 2.18 8.27 14.99
N ASP A 19 3.29 7.56 14.85
CA ASP A 19 3.72 6.83 13.65
C ASP A 19 2.60 6.05 12.94
N HIS A 20 2.35 6.42 11.69
CA HIS A 20 1.42 5.74 10.79
C HIS A 20 2.18 4.83 9.83
N LYS A 21 1.53 3.72 9.43
CA LYS A 21 2.12 2.69 8.58
C LYS A 21 1.17 2.36 7.44
N ILE A 22 1.68 2.18 6.22
CA ILE A 22 0.92 1.65 5.10
C ILE A 22 1.71 0.51 4.47
N LEU A 23 1.03 -0.60 4.17
CA LEU A 23 1.55 -1.70 3.36
C LEU A 23 0.55 -1.93 2.23
N SER A 24 1.04 -2.05 1.00
CA SER A 24 0.25 -2.47 -0.15
C SER A 24 0.93 -3.64 -0.83
N ILE A 25 0.12 -4.63 -1.24
CA ILE A 25 0.55 -5.81 -1.98
C ILE A 25 -0.05 -5.76 -3.39
N CYS A 26 0.74 -6.21 -4.37
CA CYS A 26 0.38 -6.31 -5.76
C CYS A 26 0.94 -7.62 -6.34
N ALA A 27 0.06 -8.48 -6.83
CA ALA A 27 0.45 -9.54 -7.75
C ALA A 27 0.27 -9.06 -9.18
N THR A 28 1.23 -9.38 -10.05
CA THR A 28 1.27 -8.94 -11.47
C THR A 28 0.73 -9.98 -12.44
N THR A 29 0.54 -11.23 -11.98
CA THR A 29 -0.05 -12.34 -12.74
C THR A 29 -1.10 -13.06 -11.91
N THR A 30 -1.98 -13.79 -12.59
CA THR A 30 -3.03 -14.59 -11.93
C THR A 30 -2.40 -15.68 -11.05
N ALA A 31 -1.42 -16.41 -11.57
CA ALA A 31 -0.72 -17.47 -10.85
C ALA A 31 0.00 -16.95 -9.59
N ALA A 32 0.61 -15.76 -9.66
CA ALA A 32 1.24 -15.15 -8.49
C ALA A 32 0.21 -14.69 -7.47
N SER A 33 -0.93 -14.16 -7.91
CA SER A 33 -2.02 -13.77 -7.02
C SER A 33 -2.57 -14.99 -6.27
N GLU A 34 -2.89 -16.07 -6.98
CA GLU A 34 -3.36 -17.33 -6.39
C GLU A 34 -2.36 -17.92 -5.40
N LYS A 35 -1.09 -17.95 -5.79
CA LYS A 35 -0.02 -18.54 -4.97
C LYS A 35 0.29 -17.74 -3.72
N TRP A 36 0.35 -16.41 -3.82
CA TRP A 36 0.90 -15.58 -2.76
C TRP A 36 -0.15 -14.81 -1.97
N ILE A 37 -1.20 -14.33 -2.64
CA ILE A 37 -2.31 -13.60 -2.00
C ILE A 37 -3.39 -14.59 -1.51
N GLY A 38 -3.61 -15.70 -2.23
CA GLY A 38 -4.49 -16.79 -1.79
C GLY A 38 -5.93 -16.34 -1.53
N TYR A 39 -6.58 -16.80 -0.48
CA TYR A 39 -7.95 -16.34 -0.18
C TYR A 39 -8.02 -14.90 0.34
N GLY A 40 -6.89 -14.19 0.41
CA GLY A 40 -6.85 -12.82 0.87
C GLY A 40 -7.09 -12.67 2.38
N THR A 41 -6.82 -13.71 3.15
CA THR A 41 -6.79 -13.59 4.62
C THR A 41 -5.39 -13.18 5.09
N LYS A 42 -5.30 -12.49 6.23
CA LYS A 42 -4.01 -12.17 6.85
C LYS A 42 -3.18 -13.45 7.05
N THR A 43 -3.80 -14.49 7.58
CA THR A 43 -3.14 -15.77 7.87
C THR A 43 -2.56 -16.39 6.61
N ASP A 44 -3.33 -16.47 5.53
CA ASP A 44 -2.87 -17.08 4.27
C ASP A 44 -1.75 -16.26 3.64
N ILE A 45 -1.90 -14.93 3.57
CA ILE A 45 -0.87 -14.05 3.04
C ILE A 45 0.43 -14.23 3.82
N MET A 46 0.39 -14.19 5.15
CA MET A 46 1.60 -14.32 5.95
C MET A 46 2.24 -15.71 5.80
N ALA A 47 1.44 -16.79 5.79
CA ALA A 47 1.94 -18.15 5.59
C ALA A 47 2.58 -18.35 4.20
N ASN A 48 2.06 -17.67 3.17
CA ASN A 48 2.60 -17.73 1.83
C ASN A 48 3.86 -16.86 1.67
N LEU A 49 3.84 -15.64 2.20
CA LEU A 49 5.00 -14.73 2.16
C LEU A 49 6.21 -15.31 2.91
N ALA A 50 5.99 -16.09 3.97
CA ALA A 50 7.07 -16.79 4.70
C ALA A 50 7.87 -17.76 3.80
N LYS A 51 7.30 -18.20 2.68
CA LYS A 51 7.93 -19.10 1.71
C LYS A 51 8.60 -18.36 0.54
N HIS A 52 8.49 -17.03 0.50
CA HIS A 52 8.99 -16.24 -0.61
C HIS A 52 10.48 -15.88 -0.42
N ASN A 53 11.34 -16.28 -1.35
CA ASN A 53 12.80 -16.14 -1.24
C ASN A 53 13.31 -14.68 -1.31
N ARG A 54 12.60 -13.81 -2.02
CA ARG A 54 13.02 -12.42 -2.28
C ARG A 54 12.55 -11.42 -1.21
N ILE A 55 11.44 -11.72 -0.55
CA ILE A 55 10.76 -10.80 0.37
C ILE A 55 11.38 -10.93 1.75
N LYS A 56 11.69 -9.81 2.39
CA LYS A 56 12.13 -9.80 3.79
C LYS A 56 10.95 -10.05 4.72
N PHE A 57 10.58 -11.33 4.86
CA PHE A 57 9.41 -11.74 5.63
C PHE A 57 9.44 -11.23 7.08
N ASP A 58 10.58 -11.35 7.77
CA ASP A 58 10.72 -10.89 9.17
C ASP A 58 10.34 -9.41 9.34
N TYR A 59 10.73 -8.57 8.38
CA TYR A 59 10.33 -7.16 8.37
C TYR A 59 8.82 -7.01 8.15
N ILE A 60 8.25 -7.73 7.18
CA ILE A 60 6.81 -7.65 6.88
C ILE A 60 5.98 -8.13 8.08
N GLU A 61 6.38 -9.22 8.71
CA GLU A 61 5.72 -9.78 9.89
C GLU A 61 5.71 -8.77 11.05
N ASP A 62 6.86 -8.16 11.35
CA ASP A 62 6.93 -7.11 12.36
C ASP A 62 6.10 -5.87 11.97
N PHE A 63 6.17 -5.47 10.70
CA PHE A 63 5.46 -4.29 10.20
C PHE A 63 3.94 -4.38 10.40
N VAL A 64 3.36 -5.56 10.18
CA VAL A 64 1.91 -5.82 10.30
C VAL A 64 1.47 -6.33 11.67
N ARG A 65 2.40 -6.45 12.62
CA ARG A 65 2.11 -6.90 13.99
C ARG A 65 1.13 -5.93 14.66
N GLY A 66 0.06 -6.48 15.24
CA GLY A 66 -1.00 -5.70 15.88
C GLY A 66 -1.88 -4.87 14.93
N LEU A 67 -1.62 -4.88 13.61
CA LEU A 67 -2.45 -4.18 12.64
C LEU A 67 -3.57 -5.08 12.08
N PRO A 68 -4.82 -4.59 12.00
CA PRO A 68 -5.87 -5.28 11.28
C PRO A 68 -5.57 -5.21 9.78
N VAL A 69 -5.35 -6.36 9.14
CA VAL A 69 -5.24 -6.42 7.67
C VAL A 69 -6.65 -6.56 7.13
N SER A 70 -7.09 -5.58 6.31
CA SER A 70 -8.45 -5.56 5.76
C SER A 70 -8.38 -5.61 4.25
N ILE A 71 -8.51 -6.77 3.60
CA ILE A 71 -8.52 -6.80 2.14
C ILE A 71 -9.80 -6.14 1.63
N ARG A 72 -9.65 -4.99 0.97
CA ARG A 72 -10.77 -4.18 0.47
C ARG A 72 -11.24 -4.59 -0.93
N THR A 73 -10.45 -5.40 -1.61
CA THR A 73 -10.76 -5.90 -2.95
C THR A 73 -10.42 -7.39 -2.97
N PRO A 74 -11.41 -8.29 -3.07
CA PRO A 74 -11.14 -9.72 -3.17
C PRO A 74 -10.22 -10.00 -4.36
N PRO A 75 -9.33 -11.00 -4.28
CA PRO A 75 -8.55 -11.42 -5.43
C PRO A 75 -9.51 -11.71 -6.59
N HIS A 76 -9.24 -11.16 -7.78
CA HIS A 76 -10.23 -11.17 -8.85
C HIS A 76 -10.66 -12.59 -9.29
N TYR A 77 -9.82 -13.62 -9.07
CA TYR A 77 -10.17 -15.01 -9.32
C TYR A 77 -11.22 -15.58 -8.35
N SER A 78 -11.32 -15.08 -7.12
CA SER A 78 -12.24 -15.61 -6.11
C SER A 78 -13.70 -15.23 -6.36
N LEU A 79 -13.95 -14.23 -7.21
CA LEU A 79 -15.29 -13.74 -7.54
C LEU A 79 -15.81 -14.24 -8.91
N GLY A 80 -15.04 -15.06 -9.64
CA GLY A 80 -15.37 -15.43 -11.02
C GLY A 80 -15.40 -14.25 -12.00
N TYR A 81 -14.99 -13.05 -11.54
CA TYR A 81 -14.91 -11.84 -12.33
C TYR A 81 -13.64 -11.90 -13.19
N LYS A 82 -13.79 -12.34 -14.44
CA LYS A 82 -12.82 -12.02 -15.49
C LYS A 82 -12.97 -10.53 -15.82
N SER A 83 -12.37 -9.67 -15.01
CA SER A 83 -12.34 -8.22 -15.27
C SER A 83 -11.49 -7.96 -16.52
N GLY A 84 -12.10 -8.04 -17.70
CA GLY A 84 -11.47 -7.76 -19.00
C GLY A 84 -10.39 -8.77 -19.43
N GLU A 85 -9.67 -8.41 -20.50
CA GLU A 85 -8.49 -9.15 -20.98
C GLU A 85 -7.32 -8.96 -20.00
N VAL A 86 -7.26 -9.88 -19.03
CA VAL A 86 -6.10 -10.10 -18.17
C VAL A 86 -5.03 -10.79 -19.00
N THR A 87 -3.82 -10.28 -18.95
CA THR A 87 -2.65 -10.94 -19.54
C THR A 87 -1.59 -11.14 -18.49
N ASP A 88 -1.00 -12.33 -18.49
CA ASP A 88 0.18 -12.67 -17.69
C ASP A 88 1.48 -12.36 -18.47
N ALA A 89 1.38 -11.57 -19.55
CA ALA A 89 2.55 -11.13 -20.31
C ALA A 89 3.49 -10.29 -19.43
N PRO A 90 4.82 -10.44 -19.61
CA PRO A 90 5.80 -9.68 -18.84
C PRO A 90 5.56 -8.16 -18.91
N ILE A 91 5.77 -7.47 -17.80
CA ILE A 91 5.64 -6.02 -17.72
C ILE A 91 6.86 -5.36 -18.39
N GLN A 92 6.67 -4.73 -19.55
CA GLN A 92 7.79 -4.23 -20.37
C GLN A 92 8.29 -2.84 -19.98
N ASN A 93 7.45 -2.01 -19.34
CA ASN A 93 7.74 -0.60 -19.08
C ASN A 93 7.92 -0.28 -17.58
N GLY A 94 8.16 -1.32 -16.78
CA GLY A 94 8.22 -1.19 -15.33
C GLY A 94 6.84 -1.03 -14.71
N MET A 95 6.83 -0.84 -13.39
CA MET A 95 5.63 -0.75 -12.60
C MET A 95 5.73 0.39 -11.59
N ALA A 96 4.62 1.12 -11.43
CA ALA A 96 4.48 2.13 -10.40
C ALA A 96 3.36 1.74 -9.43
N MET A 97 3.69 1.59 -8.14
CA MET A 97 2.72 1.39 -7.08
C MET A 97 2.52 2.70 -6.31
N ARG A 98 1.29 3.22 -6.28
CA ARG A 98 0.97 4.51 -5.67
C ARG A 98 0.18 4.34 -4.38
N VAL A 99 0.65 4.98 -3.33
CA VAL A 99 -0.02 5.07 -2.03
C VAL A 99 -0.45 6.51 -1.81
N PHE A 100 -1.73 6.71 -1.51
CA PHE A 100 -2.28 8.02 -1.18
C PHE A 100 -2.43 8.18 0.33
N ILE A 101 -1.87 9.27 0.86
CA ILE A 101 -2.02 9.71 2.24
C ILE A 101 -2.84 10.99 2.21
N PRO A 102 -3.99 11.05 2.91
CA PRO A 102 -4.90 12.20 2.88
C PRO A 102 -4.41 13.39 3.74
N TYR A 103 -3.10 13.61 3.77
CA TYR A 103 -2.43 14.67 4.52
C TYR A 103 -1.30 15.25 3.68
N ALA A 104 -1.45 16.50 3.23
CA ALA A 104 -0.42 17.19 2.45
C ALA A 104 0.90 17.35 3.21
N GLY A 105 0.83 17.47 4.54
CA GLY A 105 1.98 17.60 5.45
C GLY A 105 2.56 16.28 5.95
N ALA A 106 2.26 15.14 5.31
CA ALA A 106 2.80 13.86 5.74
C ALA A 106 4.33 13.82 5.58
N GLU A 107 5.04 13.52 6.66
CA GLU A 107 6.48 13.30 6.68
C GLU A 107 6.75 11.81 6.49
N ILE A 108 7.41 11.44 5.39
CA ILE A 108 7.73 10.04 5.06
C ILE A 108 9.17 9.76 5.54
N TYR A 109 9.34 8.76 6.40
CA TYR A 109 10.65 8.51 7.05
C TYR A 109 11.17 7.06 6.91
N ASP A 110 10.36 6.12 6.43
CA ASP A 110 10.77 4.74 6.13
C ASP A 110 10.00 4.29 4.89
N THR A 111 10.69 3.86 3.84
CA THR A 111 10.12 3.45 2.55
C THR A 111 10.81 2.21 2.05
N ARG A 112 10.05 1.18 1.70
CA ARG A 112 10.58 -0.12 1.33
C ARG A 112 9.80 -0.78 0.20
N ILE A 113 10.54 -1.47 -0.66
CA ILE A 113 10.01 -2.41 -1.67
C ILE A 113 10.41 -3.82 -1.23
N ASP A 114 9.44 -4.72 -1.09
CA ASP A 114 9.62 -6.12 -0.69
C ASP A 114 10.36 -6.29 0.65
N GLY A 115 10.22 -5.28 1.52
CA GLY A 115 10.86 -5.17 2.84
C GLY A 115 12.29 -4.60 2.82
N HIS A 116 12.85 -4.32 1.64
CA HIS A 116 14.17 -3.70 1.47
C HIS A 116 14.05 -2.18 1.42
N PRO A 117 14.91 -1.41 2.16
CA PRO A 117 14.92 0.04 2.08
C PRO A 117 15.15 0.53 0.65
N VAL A 118 14.45 1.58 0.27
CA VAL A 118 14.64 2.24 -1.01
C VAL A 118 14.85 3.74 -0.83
N GLU A 119 15.71 4.29 -1.68
CA GLU A 119 15.99 5.71 -1.74
C GLU A 119 15.04 6.43 -2.70
N ARG A 120 15.11 7.76 -2.71
CA ARG A 120 14.33 8.55 -3.66
C ARG A 120 14.86 8.35 -5.07
N SER A 121 13.96 8.03 -6.00
CA SER A 121 14.30 7.83 -7.41
C SER A 121 13.04 7.85 -8.27
N GLU A 122 13.16 8.42 -9.46
CA GLU A 122 12.10 8.44 -10.48
C GLU A 122 12.00 7.11 -11.25
N VAL A 123 13.01 6.23 -11.12
CA VAL A 123 13.12 5.00 -11.92
C VAL A 123 13.12 3.73 -11.06
N ASP A 124 13.87 3.74 -9.96
CA ASP A 124 14.11 2.56 -9.11
C ASP A 124 14.19 2.99 -7.64
N GLY A 125 13.04 3.08 -6.98
CA GLY A 125 12.93 3.64 -5.64
C GLY A 125 11.57 4.28 -5.41
N TYR A 126 11.53 5.47 -4.79
CA TYR A 126 10.27 6.18 -4.58
C TYR A 126 10.33 7.67 -4.89
N MET A 127 9.17 8.26 -5.18
CA MET A 127 8.97 9.70 -5.29
C MET A 127 7.76 10.14 -4.47
N VAL A 128 7.74 11.42 -4.08
CA VAL A 128 6.65 12.01 -3.28
C VAL A 128 6.08 13.20 -4.03
N GLN A 129 4.78 13.18 -4.30
CA GLN A 129 4.02 14.29 -4.87
C GLN A 129 3.07 14.85 -3.81
N ARG A 130 2.94 16.18 -3.73
CA ARG A 130 2.14 16.86 -2.72
C ARG A 130 1.07 17.76 -3.35
N GLY A 131 -0.08 17.85 -2.71
CA GLY A 131 -1.24 18.67 -3.07
C GLY A 131 -2.34 17.86 -3.80
N PRO A 132 -3.60 17.81 -3.31
CA PRO A 132 -4.10 18.25 -1.99
C PRO A 132 -3.77 17.27 -0.84
N GLY A 133 -3.26 16.08 -1.14
CA GLY A 133 -2.73 15.11 -0.17
C GLY A 133 -1.26 14.81 -0.43
N THR A 134 -0.76 13.66 0.01
CA THR A 134 0.58 13.16 -0.33
C THR A 134 0.45 11.84 -1.09
N ILE A 135 0.99 11.79 -2.31
CA ILE A 135 1.12 10.56 -3.09
C ILE A 135 2.57 10.09 -2.99
N VAL A 136 2.77 8.87 -2.51
CA VAL A 136 4.06 8.18 -2.55
C VAL A 136 4.01 7.14 -3.65
N GLN A 137 4.81 7.34 -4.70
CA GLN A 137 4.91 6.42 -5.83
C GLN A 137 6.20 5.63 -5.72
N PHE A 138 6.09 4.31 -5.67
CA PHE A 138 7.21 3.37 -5.73
C PHE A 138 7.39 2.92 -7.17
N ASN A 139 8.60 3.08 -7.70
CA ASN A 139 8.97 2.74 -9.06
C ASN A 139 9.82 1.48 -9.06
N ILE A 140 9.41 0.49 -9.86
CA ILE A 140 10.12 -0.76 -10.07
C ILE A 140 10.43 -0.82 -11.58
N PRO A 141 11.71 -0.78 -11.99
CA PRO A 141 12.07 -0.79 -13.40
C PRO A 141 11.75 -2.16 -14.02
N PRO A 142 11.57 -2.25 -15.36
CA PRO A 142 11.11 -3.46 -16.05
C PRO A 142 11.86 -4.74 -15.64
N GLU A 143 13.18 -4.66 -15.52
CA GLU A 143 14.07 -5.78 -15.19
C GLU A 143 13.95 -6.28 -13.75
N LYS A 144 13.24 -5.54 -12.88
CA LYS A 144 12.97 -5.91 -11.49
C LYS A 144 11.52 -6.26 -11.23
N VAL A 145 10.65 -6.17 -12.24
CA VAL A 145 9.24 -6.53 -12.08
C VAL A 145 9.10 -8.05 -12.03
N GLU A 146 8.47 -8.51 -10.97
CA GLU A 146 8.27 -9.91 -10.61
C GLU A 146 6.78 -10.20 -10.42
N GLY A 147 6.46 -11.47 -10.19
CA GLY A 147 5.08 -11.93 -9.98
C GLY A 147 4.36 -11.28 -8.78
N LEU A 148 5.11 -10.80 -7.79
CA LEU A 148 4.57 -10.21 -6.56
C LEU A 148 5.47 -9.08 -6.07
N HIS A 149 4.86 -7.97 -5.63
CA HIS A 149 5.53 -6.88 -4.95
C HIS A 149 4.75 -6.36 -3.75
N LEU A 150 5.49 -5.95 -2.73
CA LEU A 150 4.98 -5.22 -1.58
C LEU A 150 5.67 -3.87 -1.49
N VAL A 151 4.88 -2.82 -1.24
CA VAL A 151 5.42 -1.51 -0.90
C VAL A 151 4.95 -1.14 0.49
N SER A 152 5.88 -0.69 1.32
CA SER A 152 5.56 -0.25 2.68
C SER A 152 6.17 1.10 2.96
N LEU A 153 5.46 1.90 3.74
CA LEU A 153 5.97 3.16 4.24
C LEU A 153 5.53 3.43 5.67
N LYS A 154 6.32 4.24 6.36
CA LYS A 154 5.94 4.87 7.61
C LYS A 154 5.95 6.37 7.46
N TYR A 155 4.96 7.01 8.08
CA TYR A 155 4.81 8.45 8.02
C TYR A 155 4.30 9.05 9.33
N LYS A 156 4.60 10.33 9.54
CA LYS A 156 4.01 11.16 10.60
C LYS A 156 3.17 12.26 9.98
N VAL A 157 2.20 12.76 10.73
CA VAL A 157 1.44 13.95 10.35
C VAL A 157 1.47 14.96 11.49
N PRO A 158 1.64 16.26 11.19
CA PRO A 158 1.71 17.30 12.21
C PRO A 158 0.35 17.60 12.84
N ARG A 159 -0.76 17.25 12.18
CA ARG A 159 -2.11 17.41 12.70
C ARG A 159 -3.02 16.37 12.07
N LEU A 160 -3.80 15.68 12.90
CA LEU A 160 -4.86 14.81 12.42
C LEU A 160 -6.06 15.68 12.00
N HIS A 161 -6.64 15.35 10.85
CA HIS A 161 -7.91 15.93 10.45
C HIS A 161 -8.99 15.24 11.28
N ARG A 162 -9.89 16.02 11.88
CA ARG A 162 -11.08 15.44 12.49
C ARG A 162 -12.02 14.99 11.38
N GLN A 163 -12.65 13.85 11.58
CA GLN A 163 -13.72 13.39 10.71
C GLN A 163 -15.04 14.01 11.16
N GLY A 164 -15.76 14.62 10.23
CA GLY A 164 -17.04 15.28 10.49
C GLY A 164 -16.89 16.73 10.95
N PHE A 165 -17.99 17.46 10.81
CA PHE A 165 -18.14 18.81 11.34
C PHE A 165 -18.78 18.72 12.72
N ASP A 166 -18.40 19.60 13.62
CA ASP A 166 -19.05 19.81 14.91
C ASP A 166 -19.53 21.25 14.99
N GLN A 167 -20.68 21.43 15.62
CA GLN A 167 -21.31 22.73 15.70
C GLN A 167 -20.52 23.71 16.57
N ASP A 168 -19.87 23.23 17.63
CA ASP A 168 -19.23 24.08 18.63
C ASP A 168 -17.87 24.64 18.19
N SER A 169 -17.15 23.96 17.29
CA SER A 169 -15.82 24.39 16.84
C SER A 169 -15.70 24.77 15.37
N ASP A 170 -16.61 24.33 14.49
CA ASP A 170 -16.55 24.67 13.06
C ASP A 170 -17.51 25.81 12.64
N TRP A 171 -18.45 26.19 13.50
CA TRP A 171 -19.47 27.19 13.17
C TRP A 171 -19.30 28.42 14.07
N ASP A 172 -18.98 29.55 13.45
CA ASP A 172 -18.94 30.82 14.17
C ASP A 172 -20.36 31.41 14.22
N PHE A 173 -21.19 30.95 15.16
CA PHE A 173 -22.52 31.51 15.41
C PHE A 173 -22.48 32.91 16.05
N LYS A 174 -21.31 33.55 16.14
CA LYS A 174 -21.21 34.97 16.47
C LYS A 174 -21.55 35.81 15.23
N ALA A 175 -22.82 35.77 14.85
CA ALA A 175 -23.44 36.74 13.96
C ALA A 175 -24.59 37.41 14.74
N ASP A 176 -24.30 38.64 15.15
CA ASP A 176 -25.15 39.78 15.57
C ASP A 176 -26.36 39.55 16.50
#